data_AF-A0A168I3N9-F1
#
_entry.id   AF-A0A168I3N9-F1
#
_cell.length_a   1.000
_cell.length_b   1.000
_cell.length_c   1.000
_cell.angle_alpha   90.00
_cell.angle_beta   90.00
_cell.angle_gamma   90.00
#
_symmetry.space_group_name_H-M   'P 1'
#
loop_
_entity.id
_entity.type
_entity.pdbx_description
1 polymer ?
#
loop_
_entity_poly.entity_id
_entity_poly.type
_entity_poly.pdbx_seq_one_letter_code
_entity_poly.pdbx_strand_id
1 'polypeptide(L)'
;MYFKGLVEEQDALQSNQEGKPKDCLICRDPIEKGMITYCGHSSCYSCGVQWFKTSRRCHTCNAPVQPYEWYRVSYQEMQMHDRDQVVETNSASNSSSTPNSADGDEIVPSKPKKDEKIEHLIQEIKKQHISSSQGAKMDSIIRHIKYIKETNNGKCVVFSQWAKVLAMLKTGLEANGIQCTNMDTGAGSVASKNKAATFQQDPSMNVILLHARNQSSGLTLVAAHTVFIVEPVLNESLEKQAVNRVHRIGQTEETSVFWYIVQDTIEERIHAIHDIKRLHNQNSTAAINDNGKTQMSKPSDGGGEYVNDDDLRRCFTNNLTYALRK
;
A
#
# COMPACT_ATOMS: atom_id res chain seq x y z
N MET A 1 -11.50 -11.78 23.27
CA MET A 1 -12.08 -13.00 22.67
C MET A 1 -11.78 -13.11 21.17
N TYR A 2 -11.88 -12.03 20.38
CA TYR A 2 -11.48 -12.00 18.96
C TYR A 2 -10.06 -12.53 18.69
N PHE A 3 -9.06 -12.07 19.45
CA PHE A 3 -7.68 -12.55 19.33
C PHE A 3 -7.50 -14.03 19.66
N LYS A 4 -8.34 -14.62 20.52
CA LYS A 4 -8.23 -16.04 20.89
C LYS A 4 -8.68 -16.95 19.74
N GLY A 5 -9.81 -16.61 19.10
CA GLY A 5 -10.33 -17.36 17.95
C GLY A 5 -9.42 -17.26 16.72
N LEU A 6 -8.74 -16.13 16.49
CA LEU A 6 -7.76 -16.01 15.41
C LEU A 6 -6.45 -16.76 15.67
N VAL A 7 -6.02 -16.85 16.94
CA VAL A 7 -4.84 -17.65 17.33
C VAL A 7 -5.16 -19.14 17.23
N GLU A 8 -6.34 -19.56 17.68
CA GLU A 8 -6.83 -20.94 17.51
C GLU A 8 -6.96 -21.32 16.02
N GLU A 9 -7.31 -20.37 15.15
CA GLU A 9 -7.37 -20.53 13.69
C GLU A 9 -5.97 -20.61 13.05
N GLN A 10 -4.98 -19.87 13.56
CA GLN A 10 -3.57 -20.01 13.16
C GLN A 10 -2.96 -21.34 13.62
N ASP A 11 -3.29 -21.80 14.83
CA ASP A 11 -2.82 -23.09 15.36
C ASP A 11 -3.45 -24.27 14.61
N ALA A 12 -4.71 -24.16 14.19
CA ALA A 12 -5.37 -25.18 13.36
C ALA A 12 -4.74 -25.31 11.97
N LEU A 13 -4.33 -24.19 11.34
CA LEU A 13 -3.64 -24.17 10.04
C LEU A 13 -2.25 -24.85 10.08
N GLN A 14 -1.59 -24.89 11.25
CA GLN A 14 -0.30 -25.59 11.41
C GLN A 14 -0.46 -27.12 11.57
N SER A 15 -1.69 -27.62 11.78
CA SER A 15 -1.96 -29.01 12.16
C SER A 15 -2.40 -29.95 11.02
N ASN A 16 -2.17 -29.57 9.75
CA ASN A 16 -2.45 -30.43 8.58
C ASN A 16 -3.94 -30.78 8.38
N GLN A 17 -4.86 -29.89 8.79
CA GLN A 17 -6.22 -29.87 8.29
C GLN A 17 -6.32 -28.79 7.22
N GLU A 18 -6.36 -29.20 5.95
CA GLU A 18 -6.63 -28.35 4.79
C GLU A 18 -7.78 -27.39 5.09
N GLY A 19 -7.60 -26.11 4.74
CA GLY A 19 -8.48 -24.99 5.06
C GLY A 19 -9.90 -25.14 4.48
N LYS A 20 -10.73 -25.96 5.14
CA LYS A 20 -12.14 -26.07 4.79
C LYS A 20 -12.83 -24.73 5.07
N PRO A 21 -13.57 -24.17 4.09
CA PRO A 21 -14.35 -22.95 4.31
C PRO A 21 -15.30 -23.14 5.50
N LYS A 22 -15.34 -22.16 6.42
CA LYS A 22 -16.27 -22.18 7.56
C LYS A 22 -17.71 -22.26 7.04
N ASP A 23 -18.55 -23.14 7.60
CA ASP A 23 -19.96 -23.22 7.23
C ASP A 23 -20.77 -22.07 7.84
N CYS A 24 -21.71 -21.54 7.07
CA CYS A 24 -22.62 -20.50 7.50
C CYS A 24 -23.69 -21.09 8.42
N LEU A 25 -23.79 -20.63 9.67
CA LEU A 25 -24.83 -21.13 10.60
C LEU A 25 -26.27 -20.73 10.21
N ILE A 26 -26.44 -19.84 9.24
CA ILE A 26 -27.76 -19.40 8.76
C ILE A 26 -28.25 -20.28 7.60
N CYS A 27 -27.45 -20.47 6.55
CA CYS A 27 -27.83 -21.26 5.37
C CYS A 27 -27.23 -22.67 5.33
N ARG A 28 -26.25 -22.97 6.18
CA ARG A 28 -25.48 -24.23 6.24
C ARG A 28 -24.60 -24.51 5.02
N ASP A 29 -24.38 -23.49 4.19
CA ASP A 29 -23.45 -23.57 3.07
C ASP A 29 -22.06 -23.07 3.48
N PRO A 30 -20.99 -23.52 2.81
CA PRO A 30 -19.65 -22.98 2.96
C PRO A 30 -19.59 -21.46 2.70
N ILE A 31 -18.92 -20.72 3.57
CA ILE A 31 -18.77 -19.27 3.43
C ILE A 31 -17.64 -18.97 2.42
N GLU A 32 -17.99 -18.64 1.18
CA GLU A 32 -17.01 -18.08 0.21
C GLU A 32 -16.80 -16.59 0.43
N LYS A 33 -17.91 -15.84 0.50
CA LYS A 33 -17.95 -14.39 0.80
C LYS A 33 -18.73 -14.19 2.09
N GLY A 34 -18.01 -13.93 3.17
CA GLY A 34 -18.55 -13.82 4.51
C GLY A 34 -18.73 -12.40 5.01
N MET A 35 -19.44 -12.30 6.12
CA MET A 35 -19.29 -11.20 7.05
C MET A 35 -18.94 -11.73 8.44
N ILE A 36 -18.21 -10.95 9.21
CA ILE A 36 -17.85 -11.23 10.59
C ILE A 36 -18.34 -10.09 11.48
N THR A 37 -19.01 -10.46 12.57
CA THR A 37 -19.45 -9.52 13.61
C THR A 37 -18.30 -9.19 14.56
N TYR A 38 -18.37 -8.09 15.32
CA TYR A 38 -17.34 -7.73 16.32
C TYR A 38 -17.08 -8.85 17.35
N CYS A 39 -18.09 -9.67 17.63
CA CYS A 39 -17.98 -10.82 18.54
C CYS A 39 -17.31 -12.04 17.89
N GLY A 40 -16.84 -11.92 16.65
CA GLY A 40 -16.04 -12.93 15.94
C GLY A 40 -16.85 -13.98 15.17
N HIS A 41 -18.17 -13.89 15.16
CA HIS A 41 -19.00 -14.87 14.46
C HIS A 41 -19.22 -14.51 13.00
N SER A 42 -19.01 -15.49 12.12
CA SER A 42 -19.12 -15.37 10.67
C SER A 42 -20.43 -15.94 10.11
N SER A 43 -20.84 -15.43 8.96
CA SER A 43 -21.92 -15.98 8.13
C SER A 43 -21.69 -15.58 6.67
N CYS A 44 -22.42 -16.17 5.72
CA CYS A 44 -22.50 -15.62 4.36
C CYS A 44 -22.92 -14.15 4.39
N TYR A 45 -22.36 -13.36 3.49
CA TYR A 45 -22.67 -11.93 3.39
C TYR A 45 -24.18 -11.68 3.18
N SER A 46 -24.81 -12.42 2.27
CA SER A 46 -26.26 -12.35 2.02
C SER A 46 -27.07 -12.70 3.27
N CYS A 47 -26.72 -13.79 3.95
CA CYS A 47 -27.41 -14.26 5.15
C CYS A 47 -27.32 -13.24 6.29
N GLY A 48 -26.13 -12.70 6.56
CA GLY A 48 -25.95 -11.75 7.63
C GLY A 48 -26.63 -10.41 7.35
N VAL A 49 -26.59 -9.90 6.10
CA VAL A 49 -27.36 -8.71 5.71
C VAL A 49 -28.85 -8.93 5.92
N GLN A 50 -29.37 -10.09 5.56
CA GLN A 50 -30.79 -10.40 5.73
C GLN A 50 -31.18 -10.52 7.21
N TRP A 51 -30.34 -11.12 8.04
CA TRP A 51 -30.54 -11.22 9.48
C TRP A 51 -30.57 -9.85 10.16
N PHE A 52 -29.63 -8.96 9.82
CA PHE A 52 -29.55 -7.64 10.46
C PHE A 52 -30.61 -6.64 10.01
N LYS A 53 -31.42 -6.96 8.98
CA LYS A 53 -32.63 -6.20 8.66
C LYS A 53 -33.72 -6.35 9.72
N THR A 54 -33.79 -7.50 10.39
CA THR A 54 -34.85 -7.82 11.36
C THR A 54 -34.35 -7.89 12.80
N SER A 55 -33.06 -8.19 13.01
CA SER A 55 -32.46 -8.35 14.34
C SER A 55 -31.25 -7.44 14.53
N ARG A 56 -31.08 -6.86 15.72
CA ARG A 56 -29.88 -6.10 16.13
C ARG A 56 -28.95 -6.95 17.00
N ARG A 57 -28.99 -8.27 16.84
CA ARG A 57 -28.25 -9.23 17.69
C ARG A 57 -27.49 -10.21 16.80
N CYS A 58 -26.30 -10.62 17.24
CA CYS A 58 -25.50 -11.61 16.54
C CYS A 58 -26.29 -12.92 16.35
N HIS A 59 -26.26 -13.45 15.13
CA HIS A 59 -26.92 -14.70 14.73
C HIS A 59 -26.38 -15.95 15.42
N THR A 60 -25.23 -15.85 16.12
CA THR A 60 -24.61 -16.99 16.81
C THR A 60 -24.65 -16.85 18.33
N CYS A 61 -24.05 -15.79 18.89
CA CYS A 61 -23.96 -15.62 20.35
C CYS A 61 -25.00 -14.66 20.94
N ASN A 62 -25.90 -14.12 20.12
CA ASN A 62 -26.95 -13.19 20.54
C ASN A 62 -26.43 -11.89 21.18
N ALA A 63 -25.15 -11.55 21.05
CA ALA A 63 -24.60 -10.28 21.52
C ALA A 63 -25.19 -9.09 20.72
N PRO A 64 -25.43 -7.92 21.33
CA PRO A 64 -26.01 -6.77 20.62
C PRO A 64 -25.04 -6.26 19.54
N VAL A 65 -25.48 -6.12 18.29
CA VAL A 65 -24.67 -5.65 17.16
C VAL A 65 -25.22 -4.32 16.69
N GLN A 66 -24.40 -3.26 16.72
CA GLN A 66 -24.81 -1.97 16.17
C GLN A 66 -24.87 -2.03 14.64
N PRO A 67 -25.71 -1.19 14.00
CA PRO A 67 -25.67 -1.02 12.55
C PRO A 67 -24.25 -0.70 12.09
N TYR A 68 -23.79 -1.38 11.04
CA TYR A 68 -22.48 -1.18 10.42
C TYR A 68 -21.26 -1.67 11.25
N GLU A 69 -21.45 -2.31 12.41
CA GLU A 69 -20.38 -2.98 13.18
C GLU A 69 -20.13 -4.43 12.76
N TRP A 70 -20.09 -4.67 11.46
CA TRP A 70 -19.73 -5.97 10.89
C TRP A 70 -18.81 -5.75 9.69
N TYR A 71 -17.87 -6.66 9.49
CA TYR A 71 -16.82 -6.57 8.48
C TYR A 71 -17.05 -7.61 7.40
N ARG A 72 -16.68 -7.32 6.15
CA ARG A 72 -16.71 -8.31 5.06
C ARG A 72 -15.40 -9.12 5.08
N VAL A 73 -15.50 -10.42 4.84
CA VAL A 73 -14.37 -11.35 4.75
C VAL A 73 -14.53 -12.22 3.50
N SER A 74 -13.43 -12.56 2.83
CA SER A 74 -13.40 -13.55 1.75
C SER A 74 -12.55 -14.71 2.21
N TYR A 75 -13.03 -15.94 2.04
CA TYR A 75 -12.29 -17.17 2.37
C TYR A 75 -11.72 -17.85 1.12
N GLN A 76 -11.66 -17.15 -0.02
CA GLN A 76 -10.89 -17.64 -1.15
C GLN A 76 -9.43 -17.80 -0.76
N GLU A 77 -8.86 -18.98 -1.01
CA GLU A 77 -7.42 -19.17 -0.96
C GLU A 77 -6.76 -18.09 -1.82
N MET A 78 -5.89 -17.33 -1.19
CA MET A 78 -5.02 -16.39 -1.86
C MET A 78 -3.98 -17.24 -2.59
N GLN A 79 -4.31 -17.70 -3.80
CA GLN A 79 -3.34 -18.39 -4.63
C GLN A 79 -2.25 -17.37 -4.98
N MET A 80 -1.09 -17.50 -4.34
CA MET A 80 0.12 -16.83 -4.78
C MET A 80 0.47 -17.40 -6.16
N HIS A 81 -0.03 -16.77 -7.23
CA HIS A 81 0.41 -17.08 -8.56
C HIS A 81 1.84 -16.58 -8.73
N ASP A 82 2.79 -17.51 -8.72
CA ASP A 82 4.11 -17.26 -9.26
C ASP A 82 4.00 -17.11 -10.78
N ARG A 83 3.72 -15.88 -11.25
CA ARG A 83 3.49 -15.58 -12.67
C ARG A 83 4.77 -15.59 -13.51
N ASP A 84 5.90 -16.00 -12.95
CA ASP A 84 7.16 -16.12 -13.68
C ASP A 84 7.23 -17.38 -14.58
N GLN A 85 6.21 -18.26 -14.58
CA GLN A 85 6.09 -19.31 -15.60
C GLN A 85 5.23 -18.85 -16.79
N VAL A 86 5.92 -18.44 -17.85
CA VAL A 86 5.37 -18.17 -19.18
C VAL A 86 4.81 -19.48 -19.75
N VAL A 87 3.49 -19.63 -19.80
CA VAL A 87 2.86 -20.65 -20.64
C VAL A 87 2.63 -20.03 -22.02
N GLU A 88 3.50 -20.37 -22.97
CA GLU A 88 3.28 -20.14 -24.39
C GLU A 88 2.16 -21.06 -24.89
N THR A 89 0.95 -20.54 -25.04
CA THR A 89 -0.06 -21.19 -25.88
C THR A 89 -0.06 -20.53 -27.25
N ASN A 90 0.70 -21.11 -28.17
CA ASN A 90 0.54 -20.90 -29.60
C ASN A 90 -0.84 -21.40 -30.03
N SER A 91 -1.67 -20.53 -30.59
CA SER A 91 -2.76 -20.92 -31.50
C SER A 91 -3.14 -19.75 -32.39
N ALA A 92 -2.65 -19.81 -33.62
CA ALA A 92 -3.13 -19.03 -34.75
C ALA A 92 -4.51 -19.54 -35.18
N SER A 93 -5.48 -18.66 -35.43
CA SER A 93 -6.17 -18.51 -36.74
C SER A 93 -7.45 -17.62 -36.69
N ASN A 94 -7.44 -16.64 -37.60
CA ASN A 94 -8.49 -16.10 -38.48
C ASN A 94 -9.83 -15.51 -37.96
N SER A 95 -9.87 -14.17 -38.08
CA SER A 95 -10.92 -13.27 -38.60
C SER A 95 -12.36 -13.75 -38.86
N SER A 96 -13.34 -13.00 -38.35
CA SER A 96 -14.32 -12.26 -39.17
C SER A 96 -15.14 -11.26 -38.34
N SER A 97 -15.56 -10.18 -39.00
CA SER A 97 -16.17 -8.96 -38.47
C SER A 97 -17.71 -9.00 -38.39
N THR A 98 -18.31 -8.35 -37.40
CA THR A 98 -19.42 -7.38 -37.57
C THR A 98 -19.69 -6.61 -36.26
N PRO A 99 -20.20 -5.35 -36.34
CA PRO A 99 -20.26 -4.42 -35.21
C PRO A 99 -21.65 -4.36 -34.58
N ASN A 100 -21.74 -4.16 -33.26
CA ASN A 100 -22.90 -3.50 -32.65
C ASN A 100 -22.56 -2.84 -31.31
N SER A 101 -23.04 -1.61 -31.23
CA SER A 101 -23.00 -0.58 -30.19
C SER A 101 -23.47 -1.02 -28.79
N ALA A 102 -22.80 -0.52 -27.75
CA ALA A 102 -23.36 0.37 -26.70
C ALA A 102 -22.54 0.30 -25.39
N ASP A 103 -22.05 1.46 -24.97
CA ASP A 103 -21.76 1.91 -23.60
C ASP A 103 -21.04 1.00 -22.60
N GLY A 104 -19.81 1.44 -22.27
CA GLY A 104 -19.09 1.09 -21.05
C GLY A 104 -17.59 1.09 -21.28
N ASP A 105 -16.95 2.27 -21.22
CA ASP A 105 -15.49 2.37 -21.16
C ASP A 105 -15.00 1.69 -19.85
N GLU A 106 -14.76 0.38 -19.93
CA GLU A 106 -13.91 -0.31 -18.98
C GLU A 106 -12.50 0.28 -19.09
N ILE A 107 -12.15 1.17 -18.17
CA ILE A 107 -10.76 1.55 -17.91
C ILE A 107 -10.09 0.32 -17.31
N VAL A 108 -9.70 -0.63 -18.15
CA VAL A 108 -8.73 -1.66 -17.81
C VAL A 108 -7.39 -0.94 -17.67
N PRO A 109 -6.71 -0.97 -16.50
CA PRO A 109 -5.36 -0.45 -16.39
C PRO A 109 -4.51 -1.15 -17.45
N SER A 110 -4.06 -0.37 -18.43
CA SER A 110 -3.18 -0.85 -19.48
C SER A 110 -1.93 -1.41 -18.81
N LYS A 111 -1.72 -2.74 -18.93
CA LYS A 111 -0.52 -3.40 -18.41
C LYS A 111 0.71 -2.61 -18.88
N PRO A 112 1.63 -2.21 -17.98
CA PRO A 112 2.81 -1.48 -18.38
C PRO A 112 3.58 -2.33 -19.41
N LYS A 113 4.03 -1.71 -20.51
CA LYS A 113 4.93 -2.35 -21.45
C LYS A 113 6.14 -2.84 -20.65
N LYS A 114 6.50 -4.12 -20.79
CA LYS A 114 7.67 -4.71 -20.13
C LYS A 114 8.92 -3.96 -20.59
N ASP A 115 9.45 -3.09 -19.75
CA ASP A 115 10.73 -2.41 -19.99
C ASP A 115 11.85 -3.35 -19.54
N GLU A 116 12.62 -3.88 -20.49
CA GLU A 116 13.72 -4.83 -20.24
C GLU A 116 14.73 -4.28 -19.21
N LYS A 117 14.93 -2.96 -19.17
CA LYS A 117 15.83 -2.33 -18.21
C LYS A 117 15.33 -2.46 -16.77
N ILE A 118 14.01 -2.31 -16.56
CA ILE A 118 13.39 -2.43 -15.24
C ILE A 118 13.44 -3.87 -14.76
N GLU A 119 13.17 -4.83 -15.65
CA GLU A 119 13.24 -6.26 -15.32
C GLU A 119 14.67 -6.66 -14.89
N HIS A 120 15.67 -6.23 -15.66
CA HIS A 120 17.08 -6.46 -15.31
C HIS A 120 17.43 -5.84 -13.95
N LEU A 121 17.00 -4.61 -13.68
CA LEU A 121 17.21 -3.96 -12.38
C LEU A 121 16.61 -4.77 -11.23
N ILE A 122 15.36 -5.26 -11.39
CA ILE A 122 14.69 -6.09 -10.37
C ILE A 122 15.48 -7.37 -10.10
N GLN A 123 16.02 -8.02 -11.13
CA GLN A 123 16.81 -9.23 -11.00
C GLN A 123 18.11 -8.98 -10.23
N GLU A 124 18.84 -7.90 -10.53
CA GLU A 124 20.05 -7.51 -9.81
C GLU A 124 19.78 -7.19 -8.33
N ILE A 125 18.64 -6.53 -8.05
CA ILE A 125 18.19 -6.28 -6.68
C ILE A 125 17.89 -7.61 -5.95
N LYS A 126 17.21 -8.56 -6.60
CA LYS A 126 16.89 -9.86 -5.98
C LYS A 126 18.14 -10.67 -5.62
N LYS A 127 19.24 -10.51 -6.35
CA LYS A 127 20.53 -11.19 -6.08
C LYS A 127 21.24 -10.69 -4.82
N GLN A 128 20.85 -9.53 -4.29
CA GLN A 128 21.48 -8.95 -3.11
C GLN A 128 21.26 -9.81 -1.87
N HIS A 129 22.35 -10.25 -1.23
CA HIS A 129 22.28 -11.00 0.02
C HIS A 129 21.92 -10.09 1.20
N ILE A 130 21.00 -10.51 2.06
CA ILE A 130 20.68 -9.83 3.32
C ILE A 130 20.93 -10.71 4.53
N SER A 131 21.47 -10.14 5.62
CA SER A 131 21.89 -10.88 6.82
C SER A 131 20.72 -11.47 7.62
N SER A 132 19.54 -10.86 7.58
CA SER A 132 18.35 -11.27 8.33
C SER A 132 17.08 -10.86 7.59
N SER A 133 16.14 -11.79 7.42
CA SER A 133 14.82 -11.50 6.83
C SER A 133 13.90 -10.83 7.85
N GLN A 134 13.22 -9.76 7.41
CA GLN A 134 12.21 -9.01 8.16
C GLN A 134 10.86 -8.95 7.42
N GLY A 135 10.67 -9.85 6.44
CA GLY A 135 9.49 -9.94 5.61
C GLY A 135 9.71 -9.38 4.20
N ALA A 136 8.93 -9.88 3.23
CA ALA A 136 9.18 -9.71 1.81
C ALA A 136 9.35 -8.24 1.36
N LYS A 137 8.53 -7.34 1.88
CA LYS A 137 8.57 -5.91 1.55
C LYS A 137 9.83 -5.23 2.08
N MET A 138 10.12 -5.42 3.37
CA MET A 138 11.29 -4.87 4.06
C MET A 138 12.58 -5.37 3.42
N ASP A 139 12.65 -6.67 3.17
CA ASP A 139 13.78 -7.33 2.53
C ASP A 139 14.05 -6.76 1.14
N SER A 140 12.98 -6.52 0.36
CA SER A 140 13.10 -5.98 -0.99
C SER A 140 13.59 -4.52 -0.98
N ILE A 141 13.12 -3.70 -0.05
CA ILE A 141 13.62 -2.32 0.14
C ILE A 141 15.10 -2.34 0.53
N ILE A 142 15.48 -3.16 1.51
CA ILE A 142 16.87 -3.26 1.98
C ILE A 142 17.79 -3.74 0.85
N ARG A 143 17.39 -4.76 0.09
CA ARG A 143 18.12 -5.24 -1.09
C ARG A 143 18.32 -4.13 -2.11
N HIS A 144 17.29 -3.35 -2.41
CA HIS A 144 17.38 -2.27 -3.40
C HIS A 144 18.33 -1.16 -2.93
N ILE A 145 18.21 -0.72 -1.68
CA ILE A 145 19.13 0.27 -1.10
C ILE A 145 20.57 -0.25 -1.09
N LYS A 146 20.77 -1.53 -0.77
CA LYS A 146 22.08 -2.18 -0.81
C LYS A 146 22.68 -2.16 -2.22
N TYR A 147 21.89 -2.55 -3.22
CA TYR A 147 22.29 -2.50 -4.63
C TYR A 147 22.75 -1.09 -5.05
N ILE A 148 22.01 -0.04 -4.67
CA ILE A 148 22.37 1.35 -4.97
C ILE A 148 23.70 1.72 -4.29
N LYS A 149 23.86 1.38 -3.02
CA LYS A 149 25.12 1.62 -2.28
C LYS A 149 26.30 0.94 -2.95
N GLU A 150 26.17 -0.33 -3.33
CA GLU A 150 27.27 -1.09 -3.94
C GLU A 150 27.58 -0.65 -5.37
N THR A 151 26.58 -0.18 -6.12
CA THR A 151 26.75 0.22 -7.52
C THR A 151 27.39 1.60 -7.66
N ASN A 152 26.96 2.58 -6.86
CA ASN A 152 27.40 3.98 -7.02
C ASN A 152 27.54 4.76 -5.71
N ASN A 153 27.52 4.07 -4.56
CA ASN A 153 27.49 4.69 -3.23
C ASN A 153 26.38 5.75 -3.08
N GLY A 154 25.25 5.52 -3.75
CA GLY A 154 24.15 6.47 -3.83
C GLY A 154 23.49 6.76 -2.49
N LYS A 155 22.84 7.92 -2.42
CA LYS A 155 22.09 8.39 -1.24
C LYS A 155 20.59 8.27 -1.48
N CYS A 156 19.90 7.74 -0.49
CA CYS A 156 18.49 7.40 -0.54
C CYS A 156 17.71 8.12 0.58
N VAL A 157 16.51 8.61 0.25
CA VAL A 157 15.52 9.03 1.23
C VAL A 157 14.45 7.96 1.33
N VAL A 158 14.15 7.49 2.54
CA VAL A 158 13.08 6.52 2.77
C VAL A 158 11.97 7.17 3.57
N PHE A 159 10.77 7.12 3.03
CA PHE A 159 9.59 7.78 3.58
C PHE A 159 8.57 6.75 4.07
N SER A 160 8.05 6.98 5.28
CA SER A 160 6.93 6.21 5.84
C SER A 160 6.11 7.09 6.80
N GLN A 161 4.82 6.82 6.92
CA GLN A 161 3.96 7.41 7.94
C GLN A 161 4.02 6.67 9.28
N TRP A 162 4.72 5.54 9.34
CA TRP A 162 4.81 4.69 10.52
C TRP A 162 6.22 4.71 11.11
N ALA A 163 6.40 5.41 12.24
CA ALA A 163 7.67 5.45 12.96
C ALA A 163 8.23 4.04 13.28
N LYS A 164 7.36 3.07 13.57
CA LYS A 164 7.76 1.68 13.81
C LYS A 164 8.38 1.03 12.57
N VAL A 165 7.84 1.29 11.38
CA VAL A 165 8.39 0.77 10.11
C VAL A 165 9.77 1.36 9.85
N LEU A 166 9.95 2.66 10.08
CA LEU A 166 11.27 3.29 9.98
C LEU A 166 12.28 2.69 10.97
N ALA A 167 11.87 2.41 12.22
CA ALA A 167 12.74 1.77 13.20
C ALA A 167 13.15 0.33 12.80
N MET A 168 12.22 -0.44 12.21
CA MET A 168 12.54 -1.77 11.67
C MET A 168 13.50 -1.67 10.48
N LEU A 169 13.24 -0.76 9.53
CA LEU A 169 14.14 -0.51 8.40
C LEU A 169 15.53 -0.10 8.86
N LYS A 170 15.62 0.79 9.86
CA LYS A 170 16.90 1.20 10.46
C LYS A 170 17.70 -0.03 10.91
N THR A 171 17.06 -0.88 11.71
CA THR A 171 17.68 -2.10 12.24
C THR A 171 18.15 -3.03 11.11
N GLY A 172 17.31 -3.20 10.08
CA GLY A 172 17.66 -4.02 8.91
C GLY A 172 18.80 -3.46 8.07
N LEU A 173 18.83 -2.15 7.86
CA LEU A 173 19.91 -1.49 7.12
C LEU A 173 21.24 -1.60 7.89
N GLU A 174 21.23 -1.35 9.19
CA GLU A 174 22.42 -1.45 10.05
C GLU A 174 22.98 -2.88 10.08
N ALA A 175 22.11 -3.90 10.19
CA ALA A 175 22.50 -5.32 10.12
C ALA A 175 23.12 -5.73 8.77
N ASN A 176 22.92 -4.92 7.73
CA ASN A 176 23.48 -5.10 6.40
C ASN A 176 24.62 -4.12 6.09
N GLY A 177 25.18 -3.46 7.10
CA GLY A 177 26.31 -2.53 6.94
C GLY A 177 25.95 -1.24 6.21
N ILE A 178 24.67 -0.86 6.19
CA ILE A 178 24.18 0.37 5.57
C ILE A 178 23.94 1.39 6.69
N GLN A 179 24.77 2.42 6.71
CA GLN A 179 24.64 3.51 7.65
C GLN A 179 23.46 4.39 7.28
N CYS A 180 22.63 4.67 8.29
CA CYS A 180 21.42 5.45 8.13
C CYS A 180 21.16 6.37 9.32
N THR A 181 20.43 7.45 9.09
CA THR A 181 19.99 8.38 10.14
C THR A 181 18.48 8.55 10.09
N ASN A 182 17.86 8.67 11.26
CA ASN A 182 16.41 8.91 11.37
C ASN A 182 16.12 10.37 11.70
N MET A 183 15.19 10.96 10.96
CA MET A 183 14.66 12.28 11.28
C MET A 183 13.59 12.14 12.37
N ASP A 184 13.97 12.38 13.63
CA ASP A 184 13.06 12.20 14.75
C ASP A 184 11.95 13.27 14.77
N THR A 185 10.72 12.81 14.93
CA THR A 185 9.56 13.66 15.20
C THR A 185 9.69 14.26 16.60
N GLY A 186 10.26 15.47 16.72
CA GLY A 186 10.39 16.17 17.99
C GLY A 186 11.81 16.62 18.35
N ALA A 187 12.83 16.23 17.57
CA ALA A 187 14.14 16.86 17.70
C ALA A 187 14.03 18.35 17.32
N GLY A 188 14.51 19.24 18.19
CA GLY A 188 14.54 20.67 17.91
C GLY A 188 15.20 20.98 16.55
N SER A 189 14.85 22.11 15.93
CA SER A 189 15.25 22.44 14.55
C SER A 189 16.75 22.30 14.27
N VAL A 190 17.59 22.54 15.27
CA VAL A 190 19.06 22.41 15.19
C VAL A 190 19.50 20.95 15.00
N ALA A 191 18.97 20.02 15.79
CA ALA A 191 19.34 18.61 15.69
C ALA A 191 18.91 18.00 14.35
N SER A 192 17.72 18.37 13.86
CA SER A 192 17.21 17.97 12.55
C SER A 192 18.07 18.53 11.40
N LYS A 193 18.51 19.79 11.49
CA LYS A 193 19.47 20.39 10.54
C LYS A 193 20.82 19.68 10.56
N ASN A 194 21.33 19.34 11.73
CA ASN A 194 22.60 18.61 11.85
C ASN A 194 22.52 17.24 11.19
N LYS A 195 21.46 16.46 11.44
CA LYS A 195 21.26 15.15 10.79
C LYS A 195 21.16 15.27 9.27
N ALA A 196 20.45 16.28 8.76
CA ALA A 196 20.36 16.54 7.33
C ALA A 196 21.71 16.99 6.73
N ALA A 197 22.51 17.77 7.47
CA ALA A 197 23.85 18.17 7.05
C ALA A 197 24.79 16.96 7.01
N THR A 198 24.80 16.12 8.05
CA THR A 198 25.58 14.86 8.07
C THR A 198 25.19 13.97 6.90
N PHE A 199 23.88 13.77 6.66
CA PHE A 199 23.42 13.00 5.51
C PHE A 199 23.91 13.58 4.18
N GLN A 200 23.98 14.91 4.03
CA GLN A 200 24.44 15.52 2.77
C GLN A 200 25.96 15.48 2.59
N GLN A 201 26.73 15.60 3.67
CA GLN A 201 28.19 15.78 3.61
C GLN A 201 28.98 14.49 3.79
N ASP A 202 28.50 13.55 4.61
CA ASP A 202 29.21 12.32 4.94
C ASP A 202 28.96 11.26 3.86
N PRO A 203 29.98 10.81 3.10
CA PRO A 203 29.81 9.79 2.06
C PRO A 203 29.40 8.41 2.60
N SER A 204 29.59 8.14 3.89
CA SER A 204 29.22 6.88 4.52
C SER A 204 27.74 6.83 4.92
N MET A 205 27.09 7.98 5.12
CA MET A 205 25.65 8.08 5.38
C MET A 205 24.84 7.93 4.08
N ASN A 206 24.46 6.71 3.73
CA ASN A 206 23.72 6.42 2.50
C ASN A 206 22.21 6.68 2.64
N VAL A 207 21.63 6.57 3.83
CA VAL A 207 20.16 6.61 3.98
C VAL A 207 19.71 7.62 5.03
N ILE A 208 18.67 8.38 4.70
CA ILE A 208 17.89 9.15 5.67
C ILE A 208 16.45 8.65 5.71
N LEU A 209 15.99 8.33 6.92
CA LEU A 209 14.63 7.88 7.21
C LEU A 209 13.79 9.09 7.60
N LEU A 210 12.67 9.30 6.89
CA LEU A 210 11.82 10.47 7.02
C LEU A 210 10.38 10.07 7.35
N HIS A 211 9.92 10.50 8.53
CA HIS A 211 8.54 10.31 8.94
C HIS A 211 7.58 11.30 8.26
N ALA A 212 6.39 10.83 7.87
CA ALA A 212 5.35 11.65 7.22
C ALA A 212 4.86 12.85 8.03
N ARG A 213 5.12 12.92 9.33
CA ARG A 213 4.78 14.06 10.21
C ARG A 213 5.82 15.17 10.20
N ASN A 214 7.01 14.94 9.67
CA ASN A 214 8.09 15.94 9.65
C ASN A 214 7.95 16.98 8.52
N GLN A 215 6.71 17.19 8.04
CA GLN A 215 6.36 18.04 6.89
C GLN A 215 6.77 19.51 7.08
N SER A 216 6.78 20.02 8.31
CA SER A 216 7.01 21.44 8.60
C SER A 216 8.49 21.83 8.71
N SER A 217 9.42 20.88 8.60
CA SER A 217 10.84 21.13 8.91
C SER A 217 11.60 22.00 7.90
N GLY A 218 11.07 22.20 6.68
CA GLY A 218 11.72 23.06 5.68
C GLY A 218 13.04 22.50 5.12
N LEU A 219 13.39 21.24 5.43
CA LEU A 219 14.65 20.62 5.02
C LEU A 219 14.76 20.42 3.49
N THR A 220 15.99 20.46 3.01
CA THR A 220 16.37 20.21 1.61
C THR A 220 17.38 19.07 1.61
N LEU A 221 17.12 18.01 0.82
CA LEU A 221 17.86 16.74 0.81
C LEU A 221 18.42 16.44 -0.59
N VAL A 222 18.99 17.45 -1.24
CA VAL A 222 19.44 17.39 -2.64
C VAL A 222 20.62 16.46 -2.91
N ALA A 223 21.30 15.97 -1.86
CA ALA A 223 22.35 14.96 -2.02
C ALA A 223 21.80 13.57 -2.39
N ALA A 224 20.50 13.35 -2.23
CA ALA A 224 19.84 12.12 -2.67
C ALA A 224 19.29 12.27 -4.09
N HIS A 225 19.29 11.16 -4.83
CA HIS A 225 18.64 11.05 -6.13
C HIS A 225 17.59 9.93 -6.15
N THR A 226 17.47 9.17 -5.07
CA THR A 226 16.50 8.08 -4.96
C THR A 226 15.59 8.25 -3.75
N VAL A 227 14.29 8.15 -3.98
CA VAL A 227 13.26 8.21 -2.95
C VAL A 227 12.50 6.90 -2.89
N PHE A 228 12.38 6.34 -1.69
CA PHE A 228 11.60 5.14 -1.41
C PHE A 228 10.34 5.53 -0.65
N ILE A 229 9.17 5.30 -1.25
CA ILE A 229 7.87 5.40 -0.57
C ILE A 229 7.52 4.01 -0.08
N VAL A 230 7.61 3.80 1.23
CA VAL A 230 7.44 2.47 1.83
C VAL A 230 5.98 2.03 1.75
N GLU A 231 5.01 2.93 1.88
CA GLU A 231 3.61 2.61 1.70
C GLU A 231 2.86 3.79 1.08
N PRO A 232 1.85 3.53 0.22
CA PRO A 232 1.00 4.59 -0.28
C PRO A 232 0.11 5.15 0.85
N VAL A 233 -0.08 6.47 0.85
CA VAL A 233 -0.90 7.18 1.86
C VAL A 233 -1.99 7.98 1.14
N LEU A 234 -3.24 7.95 1.62
CA LEU A 234 -4.42 8.51 0.91
C LEU A 234 -4.33 10.00 0.54
N ASN A 235 -3.58 10.75 1.32
CA ASN A 235 -3.22 12.14 1.12
C ASN A 235 -1.89 12.17 0.37
N GLU A 236 -2.00 12.05 -0.95
CA GLU A 236 -0.91 12.18 -1.92
C GLU A 236 -0.04 13.44 -1.69
N SER A 237 -0.56 14.50 -1.07
CA SER A 237 0.23 15.70 -0.76
C SER A 237 1.40 15.43 0.19
N LEU A 238 1.28 14.43 1.08
CA LEU A 238 2.35 14.02 2.00
C LEU A 238 3.51 13.37 1.22
N GLU A 239 3.19 12.51 0.26
CA GLU A 239 4.18 11.88 -0.65
C GLU A 239 4.85 12.94 -1.53
N LYS A 240 4.04 13.80 -2.17
CA LYS A 240 4.56 14.90 -3.01
C LYS A 240 5.50 15.81 -2.23
N GLN A 241 5.15 16.15 -1.00
CA GLN A 241 6.04 16.95 -0.14
C GLN A 241 7.34 16.22 0.15
N ALA A 242 7.31 14.90 0.43
CA ALA A 242 8.51 14.10 0.64
C ALA A 242 9.41 14.07 -0.60
N VAL A 243 8.83 13.84 -1.79
CA VAL A 243 9.56 13.87 -3.07
C VAL A 243 10.18 15.26 -3.32
N ASN A 244 9.43 16.34 -3.07
CA ASN A 244 9.91 17.72 -3.24
C ASN A 244 11.04 18.13 -2.26
N ARG A 245 11.33 17.32 -1.23
CA ARG A 245 12.54 17.51 -0.40
C ARG A 245 13.80 17.14 -1.17
N VAL A 246 13.69 16.23 -2.12
CA VAL A 246 14.78 15.67 -2.91
C VAL A 246 14.79 16.30 -4.29
N HIS A 247 13.69 16.18 -5.01
CA HIS A 247 13.53 16.72 -6.35
C HIS A 247 13.52 18.25 -6.31
N ARG A 248 14.60 18.87 -6.79
CA ARG A 248 14.77 20.33 -6.83
C ARG A 248 15.36 20.78 -8.16
N ILE A 249 14.92 21.95 -8.59
CA ILE A 249 15.47 22.65 -9.76
C ILE A 249 16.97 22.86 -9.53
N GLY A 250 17.78 22.41 -10.48
CA GLY A 250 19.25 22.54 -10.45
C GLY A 250 20.02 21.26 -10.10
N GLN A 251 19.34 20.14 -9.83
CA GLN A 251 20.01 18.83 -9.81
C GLN A 251 20.46 18.43 -11.22
N THR A 252 21.66 17.85 -11.33
CA THR A 252 22.24 17.38 -12.60
C THR A 252 21.83 15.95 -12.94
N GLU A 253 21.47 15.17 -11.92
CA GLU A 253 21.06 13.78 -12.03
C GLU A 253 19.52 13.65 -11.89
N GLU A 254 18.97 12.62 -12.54
CA GLU A 254 17.54 12.32 -12.46
C GLU A 254 17.14 11.85 -11.05
N THR A 255 15.98 12.31 -10.57
CA THR A 255 15.40 11.80 -9.32
C THR A 255 14.50 10.59 -9.59
N SER A 256 14.88 9.42 -9.09
CA SER A 256 14.04 8.21 -9.14
C SER A 256 13.18 8.07 -7.89
N VAL A 257 11.89 7.77 -8.06
CA VAL A 257 10.97 7.50 -6.94
C VAL A 257 10.39 6.09 -7.08
N PHE A 258 10.56 5.27 -6.04
CA PHE A 258 10.09 3.89 -5.99
C PHE A 258 8.99 3.74 -4.94
N TRP A 259 7.79 3.38 -5.38
CA TRP A 259 6.68 2.99 -4.50
C TRP A 259 6.70 1.49 -4.26
N TYR A 260 6.70 1.08 -2.99
CA TYR A 260 6.59 -0.33 -2.61
C TYR A 260 5.15 -0.65 -2.25
N ILE A 261 4.50 -1.42 -3.11
CA ILE A 261 3.08 -1.75 -3.03
C ILE A 261 2.95 -3.27 -2.96
N VAL A 262 2.24 -3.76 -1.94
CA VAL A 262 1.89 -5.18 -1.85
C VAL A 262 0.62 -5.43 -2.68
N GLN A 263 0.74 -6.34 -3.65
CA GLN A 263 -0.36 -6.75 -4.53
C GLN A 263 -1.50 -7.41 -3.75
N ASP A 264 -2.73 -7.29 -4.26
CA ASP A 264 -3.94 -7.86 -3.67
C ASP A 264 -4.27 -7.33 -2.25
N THR A 265 -3.66 -6.21 -1.86
CA THR A 265 -3.88 -5.58 -0.55
C THR A 265 -4.59 -4.24 -0.66
N ILE A 266 -4.82 -3.63 0.50
CA ILE A 266 -5.31 -2.25 0.59
C ILE A 266 -4.34 -1.25 -0.05
N GLU A 267 -3.02 -1.53 -0.07
CA GLU A 267 -2.03 -0.63 -0.63
C GLU A 267 -2.21 -0.44 -2.14
N GLU A 268 -2.50 -1.52 -2.87
CA GLU A 268 -2.79 -1.48 -4.31
C GLU A 268 -4.03 -0.64 -4.59
N ARG A 269 -5.06 -0.74 -3.75
CA ARG A 269 -6.29 0.06 -3.88
C ARG A 269 -6.04 1.54 -3.60
N ILE A 270 -5.24 1.87 -2.57
CA ILE A 270 -4.85 3.26 -2.29
C ILE A 270 -4.06 3.82 -3.48
N HIS A 271 -3.11 3.05 -4.03
CA HIS A 271 -2.35 3.48 -5.19
C HIS A 271 -3.21 3.71 -6.44
N ALA A 272 -4.17 2.83 -6.70
CA ALA A 272 -5.12 3.00 -7.81
C ALA A 272 -5.95 4.29 -7.67
N ILE A 273 -6.31 4.69 -6.44
CA ILE A 273 -6.97 5.98 -6.19
C ILE A 273 -6.05 7.14 -6.59
N HIS A 274 -4.75 7.05 -6.33
CA HIS A 274 -3.78 8.08 -6.75
C HIS A 274 -3.70 8.17 -8.27
N ASP A 275 -3.65 7.04 -8.98
CA ASP A 275 -3.64 7.01 -10.45
C ASP A 275 -4.87 7.70 -11.03
N ILE A 276 -6.06 7.40 -10.51
CA ILE A 276 -7.30 8.04 -10.93
C ILE A 276 -7.25 9.56 -10.65
N LYS A 277 -6.82 9.97 -9.45
CA LYS A 277 -6.68 11.40 -9.11
C LYS A 277 -5.67 12.11 -10.03
N ARG A 278 -4.56 11.45 -10.40
CA ARG A 278 -3.56 11.99 -11.34
C ARG A 278 -4.12 12.15 -12.75
N LEU A 279 -4.80 11.13 -13.27
CA LEU A 279 -5.45 11.17 -14.59
C LEU A 279 -6.53 12.27 -14.65
N HIS A 280 -7.36 12.38 -13.62
CA HIS A 280 -8.36 13.44 -13.53
C HIS A 280 -7.74 14.83 -13.48
N ASN A 281 -6.65 15.03 -12.73
CA ASN A 281 -5.97 16.33 -12.67
C ASN A 281 -5.32 16.71 -14.00
N GLN A 282 -4.75 15.74 -14.73
CA GLN A 282 -4.19 15.95 -16.08
C GLN A 282 -5.28 16.32 -17.11
N ASN A 283 -6.47 15.74 -16.99
CA ASN A 283 -7.62 16.07 -17.85
C ASN A 283 -8.29 17.39 -17.44
N SER A 284 -8.31 17.72 -16.14
CA SER A 284 -8.92 18.95 -15.61
C SER A 284 -8.08 20.21 -15.88
N THR A 285 -6.78 20.09 -16.16
CA THR A 285 -5.99 21.20 -16.69
C THR A 285 -6.44 21.66 -18.10
N ALA A 286 -7.33 20.92 -18.76
CA ALA A 286 -8.01 21.34 -19.98
C ALA A 286 -9.41 21.96 -19.75
N ALA A 287 -9.94 21.95 -18.52
CA ALA A 287 -11.26 22.51 -18.20
C ALA A 287 -11.26 23.14 -16.79
N ILE A 288 -10.88 24.42 -16.71
CA ILE A 288 -11.06 25.23 -15.51
C ILE A 288 -12.56 25.57 -15.37
N ASN A 289 -13.19 25.04 -14.32
CA ASN A 289 -14.15 25.73 -13.44
C ASN A 289 -14.95 24.67 -12.65
N ASP A 290 -14.64 24.44 -11.38
CA ASP A 290 -15.72 24.32 -10.39
C ASP A 290 -15.24 24.55 -8.94
N ASN A 291 -16.05 25.32 -8.21
CA ASN A 291 -15.82 25.88 -6.88
C ASN A 291 -16.46 24.99 -5.79
N GLY A 292 -16.02 23.73 -5.67
CA GLY A 292 -16.52 22.82 -4.63
C GLY A 292 -15.55 22.70 -3.44
N LYS A 293 -15.75 23.47 -2.37
CA LYS A 293 -15.03 23.25 -1.09
C LYS A 293 -15.55 21.98 -0.41
N THR A 294 -14.90 20.83 -0.64
CA THR A 294 -15.16 19.61 0.12
C THR A 294 -14.65 19.80 1.56
N GLN A 295 -15.52 19.65 2.56
CA GLN A 295 -15.13 19.74 3.98
C GLN A 295 -14.21 18.58 4.35
N MET A 296 -13.02 18.89 4.84
CA MET A 296 -12.08 17.91 5.38
C MET A 296 -12.58 17.41 6.75
N SER A 297 -12.48 16.10 6.98
CA SER A 297 -12.75 15.45 8.26
C SER A 297 -11.68 15.80 9.32
N LYS A 298 -12.04 15.61 10.60
CA LYS A 298 -11.17 15.89 11.76
C LYS A 298 -9.92 14.99 11.76
N PRO A 299 -8.79 15.48 12.31
CA PRO A 299 -7.52 14.74 12.32
C PRO A 299 -7.65 13.38 13.01
N SER A 300 -6.96 12.38 12.46
CA SER A 300 -6.75 11.11 13.16
C SER A 300 -5.86 11.34 14.39
N ASP A 301 -6.28 10.78 15.53
CA ASP A 301 -5.52 10.88 16.78
C ASP A 301 -4.12 10.27 16.59
N GLY A 302 -3.13 11.15 16.64
CA GLY A 302 -1.75 10.84 16.26
C GLY A 302 -1.14 11.92 15.37
N GLY A 303 -1.92 12.73 14.66
CA GLY A 303 -1.37 13.65 13.65
C GLY A 303 -1.03 12.92 12.35
N GLY A 304 -1.90 11.99 11.96
CA GLY A 304 -1.85 11.34 10.67
C GLY A 304 -2.59 12.12 9.59
N GLU A 305 -2.66 11.47 8.44
CA GLU A 305 -3.37 11.83 7.23
C GLU A 305 -4.80 12.35 7.44
N TYR A 306 -5.19 13.35 6.64
CA TYR A 306 -6.60 13.75 6.50
C TYR A 306 -7.24 12.85 5.45
N VAL A 307 -8.12 11.96 5.88
CA VAL A 307 -8.83 11.03 5.00
C VAL A 307 -10.32 11.27 5.13
N ASN A 308 -10.99 11.58 4.02
CA ASN A 308 -12.46 11.63 4.00
C ASN A 308 -13.02 10.19 4.06
N ASP A 309 -14.19 10.02 4.66
CA ASP A 309 -14.93 8.75 4.71
C ASP A 309 -15.13 8.15 3.31
N ASP A 310 -15.28 8.99 2.29
CA ASP A 310 -15.39 8.52 0.90
C ASP A 310 -14.08 7.93 0.38
N ASP A 311 -12.93 8.51 0.72
CA ASP A 311 -11.61 7.95 0.35
C ASP A 311 -11.42 6.58 1.04
N LEU A 312 -11.79 6.45 2.32
CA LEU A 312 -11.76 5.17 3.03
C LEU A 312 -12.71 4.15 2.38
N ARG A 313 -13.95 4.53 2.08
CA ARG A 313 -14.93 3.64 1.44
C ARG A 313 -14.44 3.14 0.09
N ARG A 314 -13.78 3.99 -0.71
CA ARG A 314 -13.19 3.57 -1.99
C ARG A 314 -12.09 2.53 -1.80
N CYS A 315 -11.32 2.60 -0.71
CA CYS A 315 -10.28 1.61 -0.42
C CYS A 315 -10.85 0.24 0.00
N PHE A 316 -12.03 0.18 0.61
CA PHE A 316 -12.62 -1.05 1.16
C PHE A 316 -13.79 -1.61 0.34
N THR A 317 -14.07 -1.07 -0.85
CA THR A 317 -15.14 -1.56 -1.73
C THR A 317 -14.57 -2.25 -2.96
N ASN A 318 -15.01 -3.48 -3.22
CA ASN A 318 -14.63 -4.26 -4.42
C ASN A 318 -15.33 -3.78 -5.70
N ASN A 319 -16.04 -2.65 -5.64
CA ASN A 319 -16.82 -2.12 -6.75
C ASN A 319 -16.01 -0.99 -7.39
N LEU A 320 -15.32 -1.29 -8.49
CA LEU A 320 -14.56 -0.30 -9.27
C LEU A 320 -15.45 0.88 -9.71
N THR A 321 -16.73 0.64 -9.96
CA THR A 321 -17.70 1.67 -10.35
C THR A 321 -17.99 2.68 -9.23
N TYR A 322 -17.80 2.30 -7.96
CA TYR A 322 -17.98 3.18 -6.80
C TYR A 322 -16.76 4.06 -6.53
N ALA A 323 -15.55 3.61 -6.93
CA ALA A 323 -14.36 4.46 -6.94
C ALA A 323 -14.48 5.63 -7.93
N LEU A 324 -15.38 5.50 -8.92
CA LEU A 324 -15.54 6.43 -10.04
C LEU A 324 -16.75 7.37 -9.94
N ARG A 325 -17.66 7.19 -8.97
CA ARG A 325 -18.79 8.12 -8.79
C ARG A 325 -18.40 9.31 -7.90
N LYS A 326 -18.53 10.52 -8.46
CA LYS A 326 -18.74 11.76 -7.72
C LYS A 326 -20.10 11.72 -7.03
#